data_AF-A0A9N9VRS0-F1
#
_entry.id   AF-A0A9N9VRS0-F1
#
_cell.length_a   1.000
_cell.length_b   1.000
_cell.length_c   1.000
_cell.angle_alpha   90.00
_cell.angle_beta   90.00
_cell.angle_gamma   90.00
#
_symmetry.space_group_name_H-M   'P 1'
#
loop_
_entity.id
_entity.type
_entity.pdbx_description
1 polymer ?
#
loop_
_entity_poly.entity_id
_entity_poly.type
_entity_poly.pdbx_seq_one_letter_code
_entity_poly.pdbx_strand_id
1 'polypeptide(L)'
;MRLHHEESYDGLDSREATLRRNALRYLYSLDRSNSSLNGKKQNLNELRLQSPVIAGFSFDERISLLDRHRPENEGCFERYLMMGFQRNYELWRHGFGILFDLDLFLSANSRVSDDRVLDIAQMRSLTDSFLRFSSILDDVPEFVMSPTTICNPDKLREKYQRLAFWIQKSNILLSYYFLQLFVLNRFAAADLLSLLGLSNDRLSIDWKKIDIAHEVLNLMKTVPLQALHANGEPGAEKLRYICATLLEVMQGQESVQVLARAKKHFFGLLDYLSRLNSQVSDKLARLYETTEASS
;
A
#
# COMPACT_ATOMS: atom_id res chain seq x y z
N MET A 1 16.54 3.82 20.83
CA MET A 1 15.76 2.59 20.61
C MET A 1 16.39 1.63 19.62
N ARG A 2 17.12 2.06 18.56
CA ARG A 2 17.85 1.14 17.64
C ARG A 2 17.00 -0.04 17.13
N LEU A 3 15.71 0.21 16.88
CA LEU A 3 14.72 -0.84 16.58
C LEU A 3 15.10 -1.73 15.40
N HIS A 4 15.97 -1.29 14.50
CA HIS A 4 16.44 -2.08 13.35
C HIS A 4 17.45 -3.18 13.72
N HIS A 5 18.00 -3.19 14.95
CA HIS A 5 18.88 -4.23 15.44
C HIS A 5 18.10 -5.22 16.31
N GLU A 6 18.22 -6.53 16.04
CA GLU A 6 17.54 -7.56 16.85
C GLU A 6 18.03 -7.56 18.31
N GLU A 7 19.31 -7.25 18.55
CA GLU A 7 19.89 -7.10 19.91
C GLU A 7 19.17 -6.03 20.75
N SER A 8 18.50 -5.06 20.10
CA SER A 8 17.72 -4.03 20.82
C SER A 8 16.47 -4.58 21.52
N TYR A 9 16.11 -5.84 21.24
CA TYR A 9 15.01 -6.55 21.86
C TYR A 9 15.44 -7.51 22.98
N ASP A 10 16.75 -7.70 23.17
CA ASP A 10 17.28 -8.60 24.19
C ASP A 10 16.92 -8.09 25.59
N GLY A 11 16.40 -9.00 26.43
CA GLY A 11 15.98 -8.68 27.80
C GLY A 11 14.65 -7.93 27.92
N LEU A 12 13.95 -7.64 26.81
CA LEU A 12 12.60 -7.07 26.85
C LEU A 12 11.53 -8.14 27.13
N ASP A 13 10.40 -7.70 27.70
CA ASP A 13 9.18 -8.52 27.71
C ASP A 13 8.76 -8.85 26.27
N SER A 14 8.29 -10.08 26.04
CA SER A 14 7.99 -10.55 24.70
C SER A 14 6.85 -9.76 24.02
N ARG A 15 5.88 -9.22 24.78
CA ARG A 15 4.85 -8.31 24.24
C ARG A 15 5.48 -7.01 23.79
N GLU A 16 6.34 -6.42 24.62
CA GLU A 16 7.03 -5.17 24.30
C GLU A 16 7.93 -5.33 23.07
N ALA A 17 8.72 -6.40 23.00
CA ALA A 17 9.54 -6.71 21.83
C ALA A 17 8.69 -6.82 20.55
N THR A 18 7.54 -7.51 20.62
CA THR A 18 6.61 -7.66 19.49
C THR A 18 6.01 -6.32 19.06
N LEU A 19 5.55 -5.51 20.02
CA LEU A 19 5.02 -4.16 19.73
C LEU A 19 6.06 -3.28 19.05
N ARG A 20 7.30 -3.30 19.53
CA ARG A 20 8.40 -2.52 18.96
C ARG A 20 8.79 -2.98 17.55
N ARG A 21 8.80 -4.30 17.27
CA ARG A 21 8.98 -4.83 15.91
C ARG A 21 7.86 -4.37 14.97
N ASN A 22 6.61 -4.45 15.41
CA ASN A 22 5.46 -4.02 14.62
C ASN A 22 5.46 -2.50 14.38
N ALA A 23 5.84 -1.70 15.39
CA ALA A 23 6.00 -0.26 15.25
C ALA A 23 7.07 0.10 14.20
N LEU A 24 8.22 -0.58 14.20
CA LEU A 24 9.24 -0.38 13.17
C LEU A 24 8.71 -0.68 11.77
N ARG A 25 8.02 -1.81 11.58
CA ARG A 25 7.42 -2.17 10.28
C ARG A 25 6.41 -1.14 9.81
N TYR A 26 5.57 -0.67 10.71
CA TYR A 26 4.59 0.37 10.40
C TYR A 26 5.28 1.68 10.00
N LEU A 27 6.27 2.14 10.77
CA LEU A 27 7.07 3.32 10.45
C LEU A 27 7.81 3.18 9.10
N TYR A 28 8.33 1.98 8.82
CA TYR A 28 8.99 1.65 7.56
C TYR A 28 8.06 1.80 6.36
N SER A 29 6.84 1.26 6.44
CA SER A 29 5.82 1.41 5.40
C SER A 29 5.34 2.85 5.25
N LEU A 30 5.19 3.58 6.37
CA LEU A 30 4.81 4.98 6.37
C LEU A 30 5.85 5.90 5.72
N ASP A 31 7.14 5.73 6.03
CA ASP A 31 8.22 6.53 5.44
C ASP A 31 8.25 6.36 3.91
N ARG A 32 8.02 5.14 3.41
CA ARG A 32 7.92 4.84 1.97
C ARG A 32 6.70 5.44 1.33
N SER A 33 5.53 5.24 1.92
CA SER A 33 4.28 5.86 1.42
C SER A 33 4.43 7.38 1.33
N ASN A 34 4.99 8.02 2.35
CA ASN A 34 5.21 9.46 2.37
C ASN A 34 6.26 9.92 1.35
N SER A 35 7.34 9.16 1.18
CA SER A 35 8.38 9.48 0.20
C SER A 35 7.86 9.42 -1.23
N SER A 36 7.10 8.37 -1.58
CA SER A 36 6.54 8.19 -2.91
C SER A 36 5.47 9.23 -3.25
N LEU A 37 4.59 9.57 -2.30
CA LEU A 37 3.47 10.49 -2.53
C LEU A 37 3.89 11.97 -2.48
N ASN A 38 4.78 12.34 -1.57
CA ASN A 38 5.13 13.74 -1.31
C ASN A 38 6.52 14.14 -1.81
N GLY A 39 7.23 13.25 -2.52
CA GLY A 39 8.61 13.50 -2.98
C GLY A 39 9.61 13.73 -1.84
N LYS A 40 9.26 13.39 -0.59
CA LYS A 40 10.16 13.56 0.56
C LYS A 40 11.30 12.55 0.50
N LYS A 41 12.49 12.95 0.95
CA LYS A 41 13.63 12.03 1.09
C LYS A 41 13.30 10.93 2.10
N GLN A 42 13.67 9.70 1.76
CA GLN A 42 13.53 8.56 2.67
C GLN A 42 14.44 8.70 3.88
N ASN A 43 13.91 8.37 5.06
CA ASN A 43 14.65 8.42 6.31
C ASN A 43 15.03 7.02 6.79
N LEU A 44 14.18 6.01 6.57
CA LEU A 44 14.39 4.61 6.94
C LEU A 44 14.81 3.78 5.72
N ASN A 45 15.94 4.17 5.13
CA ASN A 45 16.58 3.45 4.03
C ASN A 45 17.68 2.52 4.58
N GLU A 46 17.75 1.28 4.08
CA GLU A 46 18.74 0.27 4.49
C GLU A 46 20.18 0.74 4.32
N LEU A 47 20.46 1.56 3.29
CA LEU A 47 21.78 2.19 3.10
C LEU A 47 22.16 3.14 4.24
N ARG A 48 21.18 3.82 4.84
CA ARG A 48 21.40 4.71 6.00
C ARG A 48 21.48 3.94 7.31
N LEU A 49 20.77 2.82 7.38
CA LEU A 49 20.72 1.97 8.58
C LEU A 49 21.88 0.97 8.63
N GLN A 50 22.63 0.80 7.53
CA GLN A 50 23.77 -0.13 7.39
C GLN A 50 23.43 -1.58 7.82
N SER A 51 22.14 -1.91 7.81
CA SER A 51 21.57 -3.17 8.25
C SER A 51 20.29 -3.39 7.46
N PRO A 52 19.98 -4.63 7.04
CA PRO A 52 18.67 -4.96 6.51
C PRO A 52 17.62 -4.55 7.53
N VAL A 53 16.51 -3.92 7.11
CA VAL A 53 15.35 -3.74 8.00
C VAL A 53 14.60 -5.08 8.01
N ILE A 54 15.23 -6.09 8.58
CA ILE A 54 14.65 -7.42 8.77
C ILE A 54 14.54 -7.61 10.27
N ALA A 55 13.46 -7.07 10.85
CA ALA A 55 12.94 -7.71 12.03
C ALA A 55 12.24 -9.00 11.56
N GLY A 56 12.68 -10.17 12.01
CA GLY A 56 12.03 -11.44 11.63
C GLY A 56 10.55 -11.41 12.01
N PHE A 57 9.65 -11.85 11.13
CA PHE A 57 8.24 -12.03 11.51
C PHE A 57 8.11 -13.35 12.26
N SER A 58 8.02 -13.28 13.58
CA SER A 58 7.53 -14.37 14.41
C SER A 58 6.24 -13.92 15.07
N PHE A 59 5.10 -14.39 14.57
CA PHE A 59 3.87 -14.32 15.35
C PHE A 59 3.93 -15.42 16.40
N ASP A 60 4.14 -15.03 17.66
CA ASP A 60 4.00 -15.95 18.78
C ASP A 60 2.54 -15.93 19.25
N GLU A 61 1.80 -17.01 18.97
CA GLU A 61 0.40 -17.17 19.37
C GLU A 61 0.18 -17.07 20.88
N ARG A 62 1.24 -17.24 21.68
CA ARG A 62 1.17 -17.12 23.14
C ARG A 62 1.04 -15.65 23.57
N ILE A 63 1.45 -14.72 22.71
CA ILE A 63 1.54 -13.28 22.97
C ILE A 63 0.36 -12.58 22.27
N SER A 64 -0.60 -12.13 23.07
CA SER A 64 -1.71 -11.30 22.59
C SER A 64 -1.38 -9.83 22.78
N LEU A 65 -1.50 -9.06 21.70
CA LEU A 65 -1.41 -7.60 21.63
C LEU A 65 -2.79 -6.96 21.82
N LEU A 66 -3.87 -7.68 21.48
CA LEU A 66 -5.23 -7.25 21.74
C LEU A 66 -5.68 -7.57 23.18
N ASP A 67 -6.64 -6.79 23.68
CA ASP A 67 -7.25 -7.05 24.98
C ASP A 67 -8.07 -8.35 24.94
N ARG A 68 -7.63 -9.36 25.72
CA ARG A 68 -8.28 -10.68 25.82
C ARG A 68 -9.60 -10.65 26.58
N HIS A 69 -9.88 -9.59 27.34
CA HIS A 69 -11.14 -9.45 28.07
C HIS A 69 -12.29 -9.01 27.15
N ARG A 70 -11.96 -8.54 25.95
CA ARG A 70 -12.96 -8.19 24.94
C ARG A 70 -13.35 -9.43 24.13
N PRO A 71 -14.64 -9.79 24.10
CA PRO A 71 -15.07 -10.92 23.31
C PRO A 71 -14.69 -10.69 21.84
N GLU A 72 -14.75 -9.49 21.31
CA GLU A 72 -14.47 -9.23 19.89
C GLU A 72 -13.07 -9.69 19.43
N ASN A 73 -12.12 -9.82 20.36
CA ASN A 73 -10.74 -10.19 20.09
C ASN A 73 -10.43 -11.69 20.25
N GLU A 74 -11.40 -12.50 20.68
CA GLU A 74 -11.20 -13.92 20.93
C GLU A 74 -10.97 -14.75 19.65
N GLY A 75 -10.39 -15.94 19.83
CA GLY A 75 -10.16 -16.92 18.77
C GLY A 75 -9.02 -16.52 17.83
N CYS A 76 -9.17 -16.83 16.55
CA CYS A 76 -8.13 -16.57 15.54
C CYS A 76 -8.10 -15.13 15.02
N PHE A 77 -8.94 -14.23 15.55
CA PHE A 77 -9.11 -12.87 15.01
C PHE A 77 -7.79 -12.08 15.01
N GLU A 78 -7.10 -12.05 16.14
CA GLU A 78 -5.81 -11.35 16.24
C GLU A 78 -4.76 -11.94 15.29
N ARG A 79 -4.65 -13.27 15.23
CA ARG A 79 -3.74 -13.96 14.30
C ARG A 79 -4.01 -13.54 12.86
N TYR A 80 -5.27 -13.51 12.46
CA TYR A 80 -5.69 -13.12 11.13
C TYR A 80 -5.40 -11.65 10.83
N LEU A 81 -5.64 -10.75 11.79
CA LEU A 81 -5.23 -9.36 11.66
C LEU A 81 -3.71 -9.23 11.46
N MET A 82 -2.91 -9.98 12.22
CA MET A 82 -1.47 -9.93 12.10
C MET A 82 -0.95 -10.47 10.77
N MET A 83 -1.61 -11.48 10.18
CA MET A 83 -1.32 -11.95 8.82
C MET A 83 -1.59 -10.85 7.77
N GLY A 84 -2.72 -10.14 7.87
CA GLY A 84 -3.02 -9.02 6.98
C GLY A 84 -2.02 -7.86 7.13
N PHE A 85 -1.64 -7.54 8.36
CA PHE A 85 -0.60 -6.54 8.65
C PHE A 85 0.75 -6.91 8.01
N GLN A 86 1.15 -8.17 8.14
CA GLN A 86 2.39 -8.67 7.55
C GLN A 86 2.37 -8.58 6.03
N ARG A 87 1.27 -8.98 5.38
CA ARG A 87 1.12 -8.87 3.93
C ARG A 87 1.21 -7.42 3.44
N ASN A 88 0.64 -6.48 4.18
CA ASN A 88 0.77 -5.06 3.86
C ASN A 88 2.22 -4.58 3.96
N TYR A 89 2.96 -5.00 4.98
CA TYR A 89 4.39 -4.68 5.11
C TYR A 89 5.21 -5.26 3.94
N GLU A 90 5.01 -6.54 3.61
CA GLU A 90 5.68 -7.21 2.49
C GLU A 90 5.41 -6.52 1.16
N LEU A 91 4.16 -6.12 0.93
CA LEU A 91 3.75 -5.34 -0.23
C LEU A 91 4.60 -4.07 -0.39
N TRP A 92 4.71 -3.26 0.67
CA TRP A 92 5.53 -2.04 0.64
C TRP A 92 7.02 -2.33 0.52
N ARG A 93 7.51 -3.41 1.14
CA ARG A 93 8.91 -3.82 1.03
C ARG A 93 9.27 -4.21 -0.40
N HIS A 94 8.48 -5.06 -1.05
CA HIS A 94 8.74 -5.51 -2.42
C HIS A 94 8.52 -4.40 -3.44
N GLY A 95 7.40 -3.67 -3.36
CA GLY A 95 7.12 -2.57 -4.28
C GLY A 95 8.19 -1.48 -4.23
N PHE A 96 8.65 -1.14 -3.03
CA PHE A 96 9.73 -0.16 -2.88
C PHE A 96 11.11 -0.73 -3.23
N GLY A 97 11.37 -2.02 -2.97
CA GLY A 97 12.61 -2.68 -3.35
C GLY A 97 12.86 -2.57 -4.85
N ILE A 98 11.84 -2.81 -5.68
CA ILE A 98 11.93 -2.65 -7.15
C ILE A 98 12.35 -1.23 -7.53
N LEU A 99 11.73 -0.22 -6.93
CA LEU A 99 12.00 1.19 -7.22
C LEU A 99 13.41 1.59 -6.80
N PHE A 100 13.84 1.11 -5.64
CA PHE A 100 15.17 1.34 -5.13
C PHE A 100 16.24 0.69 -6.02
N ASP A 101 16.05 -0.56 -6.42
CA ASP A 101 16.98 -1.27 -7.31
C ASP A 101 17.05 -0.60 -8.67
N LEU A 102 15.91 -0.16 -9.22
CA LEU A 102 15.86 0.62 -10.46
C LEU A 102 16.72 1.89 -10.36
N ASP A 103 16.50 2.69 -9.32
CA ASP A 103 17.24 3.93 -9.10
C ASP A 103 18.73 3.67 -8.88
N LEU A 104 19.07 2.60 -8.16
CA LEU A 104 20.45 2.18 -7.89
C LEU A 104 21.16 1.80 -9.19
N PHE A 105 20.56 0.95 -10.02
CA PHE A 105 21.18 0.50 -11.27
C PHE A 105 21.34 1.65 -12.28
N LEU A 106 20.32 2.50 -12.44
CA LEU A 106 20.42 3.68 -13.30
C LEU A 106 21.49 4.67 -12.82
N SER A 107 21.61 4.86 -11.49
CA SER A 107 22.62 5.73 -10.90
C SER A 107 24.03 5.16 -10.97
N ALA A 108 24.19 3.83 -10.87
CA ALA A 108 25.47 3.17 -11.01
C ALA A 108 25.98 3.25 -12.45
N ASN A 109 25.11 2.95 -13.42
CA ASN A 109 25.51 2.88 -14.82
C ASN A 109 25.80 4.28 -15.40
N SER A 110 25.06 5.32 -14.98
CA SER A 110 25.36 6.71 -15.36
C SER A 110 26.71 7.24 -14.87
N ARG A 111 27.35 6.59 -13.89
CA ARG A 111 28.73 6.94 -13.46
C ARG A 111 29.80 6.24 -14.28
N VAL A 112 29.44 5.15 -14.96
CA VAL A 112 30.36 4.28 -15.71
C VAL A 112 30.31 4.59 -17.21
N SER A 113 29.14 4.94 -17.74
CA SER A 113 28.91 5.33 -19.13
C SER A 113 27.81 6.40 -19.25
N ASP A 114 27.86 7.22 -20.30
CA ASP A 114 26.77 8.18 -20.61
C ASP A 114 25.45 7.45 -20.96
N ASP A 115 25.55 6.20 -21.43
CA ASP A 115 24.40 5.35 -21.71
C ASP A 115 23.85 4.69 -20.45
N ARG A 116 22.57 4.94 -20.16
CA ARG A 116 21.79 4.32 -19.05
C ARG A 116 21.39 2.87 -19.35
N VAL A 117 22.28 2.09 -19.95
CA VAL A 117 21.99 0.72 -20.36
C VAL A 117 22.14 -0.21 -19.16
N LEU A 118 21.10 -0.99 -18.86
CA LEU A 118 21.15 -2.03 -17.83
C LEU A 118 21.82 -3.28 -18.39
N ASP A 119 22.63 -3.95 -17.57
CA ASP A 119 23.16 -5.26 -17.93
C ASP A 119 22.09 -6.38 -17.79
N ILE A 120 22.37 -7.56 -18.36
CA ILE A 120 21.43 -8.69 -18.36
C ILE A 120 21.08 -9.16 -16.93
N ALA A 121 22.03 -9.08 -15.99
CA ALA A 121 21.82 -9.51 -14.61
C ALA A 121 20.92 -8.52 -13.86
N GLN A 122 21.13 -7.22 -14.03
CA GLN A 122 20.30 -6.14 -13.50
C GLN A 122 18.87 -6.24 -14.05
N MET A 123 18.73 -6.43 -15.37
CA MET A 123 17.42 -6.63 -16.02
C MET A 123 16.69 -7.84 -15.44
N ARG A 124 17.37 -8.98 -15.31
CA ARG A 124 16.79 -10.20 -14.72
C ARG A 124 16.38 -9.98 -13.26
N SER A 125 17.21 -9.28 -12.48
CA SER A 125 16.92 -8.96 -11.08
C SER A 125 15.64 -8.12 -10.94
N LEU A 126 15.49 -7.08 -11.77
CA LEU A 126 14.28 -6.24 -11.76
C LEU A 126 13.03 -7.03 -12.16
N THR A 127 13.14 -7.90 -13.18
CA THR A 127 12.03 -8.75 -13.59
C THR A 127 11.64 -9.73 -12.48
N ASP A 128 12.58 -10.41 -11.82
CA ASP A 128 12.29 -11.31 -10.69
C ASP A 128 11.63 -10.55 -9.52
N SER A 129 12.18 -9.39 -9.15
CA SER A 129 11.59 -8.53 -8.12
C SER A 129 10.16 -8.11 -8.46
N PHE A 130 9.88 -7.76 -9.73
CA PHE A 130 8.53 -7.41 -10.18
C PHE A 130 7.56 -8.60 -10.16
N LEU A 131 8.01 -9.79 -10.56
CA LEU A 131 7.20 -11.01 -10.50
C LEU A 131 6.83 -11.34 -9.05
N ARG A 132 7.79 -11.27 -8.13
CA ARG A 132 7.53 -11.46 -6.69
C ARG A 132 6.55 -10.45 -6.13
N PHE A 133 6.66 -9.18 -6.53
CA PHE A 133 5.69 -8.15 -6.13
C PHE A 133 4.29 -8.46 -6.67
N SER A 134 4.20 -8.89 -7.92
CA SER A 134 2.92 -9.19 -8.58
C SER A 134 2.21 -10.40 -7.96
N SER A 135 2.95 -11.37 -7.42
CA SER A 135 2.38 -12.55 -6.76
C SER A 135 2.00 -12.31 -5.28
N ILE A 136 2.25 -11.13 -4.70
CA ILE A 136 1.95 -10.88 -3.27
C ILE A 136 0.48 -11.07 -2.94
N LEU A 137 -0.41 -10.74 -3.90
CA LEU A 137 -1.84 -10.88 -3.69
C LEU A 137 -2.30 -12.34 -3.66
N ASP A 138 -1.55 -13.26 -4.25
CA ASP A 138 -1.88 -14.69 -4.28
C ASP A 138 -1.76 -15.32 -2.87
N ASP A 139 -0.88 -14.77 -2.05
CA ASP A 139 -0.61 -15.22 -0.68
C ASP A 139 -1.45 -14.47 0.39
N VAL A 140 -2.36 -13.57 -0.02
CA VAL A 140 -3.23 -12.86 0.91
C VAL A 140 -4.33 -13.79 1.41
N PRO A 141 -4.54 -13.92 2.73
CA PRO A 141 -5.53 -14.86 3.25
C PRO A 141 -6.97 -14.55 2.81
N GLU A 142 -7.75 -15.60 2.58
CA GLU A 142 -9.14 -15.50 2.09
C GLU A 142 -10.04 -14.66 3.02
N PHE A 143 -9.84 -14.68 4.33
CA PHE A 143 -10.62 -13.85 5.26
C PHE A 143 -10.38 -12.35 5.08
N VAL A 144 -9.22 -11.95 4.55
CA VAL A 144 -8.94 -10.57 4.16
C VAL A 144 -9.54 -10.29 2.79
N MET A 145 -9.38 -11.20 1.82
CA MET A 145 -9.87 -11.00 0.46
C MET A 145 -11.40 -11.04 0.37
N SER A 146 -12.06 -11.79 1.23
CA SER A 146 -13.51 -11.97 1.27
C SER A 146 -14.08 -11.79 2.68
N PRO A 147 -14.07 -10.57 3.26
CA PRO A 147 -14.54 -10.34 4.64
C PRO A 147 -16.01 -10.70 4.87
N THR A 148 -16.81 -10.80 3.81
CA THR A 148 -18.22 -11.23 3.86
C THR A 148 -18.39 -12.69 4.28
N THR A 149 -17.36 -13.52 4.10
CA THR A 149 -17.38 -14.95 4.47
C THR A 149 -17.31 -15.18 5.99
N ILE A 150 -16.93 -14.15 6.74
CA ILE A 150 -16.82 -14.23 8.21
C ILE A 150 -18.22 -14.31 8.80
N CYS A 151 -18.48 -15.40 9.50
CA CYS A 151 -19.74 -15.62 10.21
C CYS A 151 -19.43 -15.81 11.70
N ASN A 152 -20.14 -15.06 12.55
CA ASN A 152 -20.07 -15.26 13.99
C ASN A 152 -21.50 -15.33 14.57
N PRO A 153 -21.77 -16.21 15.55
CA PRO A 153 -23.06 -16.23 16.24
C PRO A 153 -23.44 -14.88 16.83
N ASP A 154 -22.45 -14.15 17.37
CA ASP A 154 -22.63 -12.79 17.84
C ASP A 154 -22.47 -11.80 16.67
N LYS A 155 -23.57 -11.12 16.32
CA LYS A 155 -23.63 -10.15 15.23
C LYS A 155 -22.85 -8.87 15.49
N LEU A 156 -22.66 -8.47 16.75
CA LEU A 156 -21.83 -7.31 17.09
C LEU A 156 -20.36 -7.63 16.88
N ARG A 157 -19.91 -8.79 17.39
CA ARG A 157 -18.57 -9.34 17.14
C ARG A 157 -18.33 -9.53 15.64
N GLU A 158 -19.27 -10.13 14.91
CA GLU A 158 -19.18 -10.32 13.46
C GLU A 158 -18.94 -8.99 12.73
N LYS A 159 -19.74 -7.96 13.07
CA LYS A 159 -19.63 -6.64 12.46
C LYS A 159 -18.28 -5.98 12.76
N TYR A 160 -17.81 -6.06 14.01
CA TYR A 160 -16.51 -5.52 14.41
C TYR A 160 -15.36 -6.18 13.64
N GLN A 161 -15.30 -7.50 13.65
CA GLN A 161 -14.24 -8.26 13.00
C GLN A 161 -14.26 -8.04 11.48
N ARG A 162 -15.44 -8.13 10.86
CA ARG A 162 -15.63 -7.90 9.43
C ARG A 162 -15.19 -6.49 9.01
N LEU A 163 -15.48 -5.47 9.81
CA LEU A 163 -15.01 -4.11 9.54
C LEU A 163 -13.47 -4.05 9.55
N ALA A 164 -12.81 -4.65 10.53
CA ALA A 164 -11.35 -4.67 10.60
C ALA A 164 -10.71 -5.32 9.35
N PHE A 165 -11.28 -6.42 8.86
CA PHE A 165 -10.80 -7.06 7.63
C PHE A 165 -11.10 -6.25 6.37
N TRP A 166 -12.24 -5.54 6.30
CA TRP A 166 -12.48 -4.59 5.21
C TRP A 166 -11.46 -3.44 5.20
N ILE A 167 -11.05 -2.96 6.37
CA ILE A 167 -10.00 -1.94 6.50
C ILE A 167 -8.67 -2.50 5.96
N GLN A 168 -8.29 -3.72 6.35
CA GLN A 168 -7.07 -4.35 5.84
C GLN A 168 -7.11 -4.60 4.33
N LYS A 169 -8.21 -5.17 3.83
CA LYS A 169 -8.43 -5.42 2.40
C LYS A 169 -8.24 -4.16 1.57
N SER A 170 -8.94 -3.09 1.96
CA SER A 170 -8.87 -1.81 1.25
C SER A 170 -7.48 -1.20 1.32
N ASN A 171 -6.79 -1.29 2.47
CA ASN A 171 -5.41 -0.81 2.58
C ASN A 171 -4.45 -1.56 1.65
N ILE A 172 -4.49 -2.90 1.67
CA ILE A 172 -3.61 -3.77 0.88
C ILE A 172 -3.86 -3.54 -0.61
N LEU A 173 -5.11 -3.66 -1.07
CA LEU A 173 -5.43 -3.57 -2.49
C LEU A 173 -5.20 -2.17 -3.05
N LEU A 174 -5.58 -1.11 -2.31
CA LEU A 174 -5.32 0.26 -2.75
C LEU A 174 -3.81 0.54 -2.80
N SER A 175 -3.04 0.07 -1.81
CA SER A 175 -1.58 0.22 -1.83
C SER A 175 -0.93 -0.59 -2.95
N TYR A 176 -1.47 -1.77 -3.28
CA TYR A 176 -0.96 -2.60 -4.37
C TYR A 176 -1.15 -1.91 -5.71
N TYR A 177 -2.37 -1.48 -6.03
CA TYR A 177 -2.64 -0.78 -7.29
C TYR A 177 -1.90 0.55 -7.40
N PHE A 178 -1.75 1.28 -6.29
CA PHE A 178 -0.90 2.46 -6.24
C PHE A 178 0.55 2.12 -6.57
N LEU A 179 1.16 1.14 -5.90
CA LEU A 179 2.55 0.73 -6.13
C LEU A 179 2.75 0.18 -7.55
N GLN A 180 1.79 -0.59 -8.06
CA GLN A 180 1.83 -1.12 -9.42
C GLN A 180 1.86 0.02 -10.45
N LEU A 181 1.02 1.05 -10.26
CA LEU A 181 0.98 2.23 -11.11
C LEU A 181 2.26 3.08 -10.97
N PHE A 182 2.78 3.19 -9.76
CA PHE A 182 4.02 3.92 -9.48
C PHE A 182 5.23 3.25 -10.13
N VAL A 183 5.37 1.92 -9.99
CA VAL A 183 6.39 1.11 -10.67
C VAL A 183 6.25 1.24 -12.19
N LEU A 184 5.03 1.10 -12.72
CA LEU A 184 4.77 1.26 -14.16
C LEU A 184 5.26 2.62 -14.67
N ASN A 185 4.92 3.72 -14.00
CA ASN A 185 5.34 5.06 -14.40
C ASN A 185 6.86 5.24 -14.34
N ARG A 186 7.52 4.66 -13.34
CA ARG A 186 8.98 4.74 -13.18
C ARG A 186 9.72 3.94 -14.26
N PHE A 187 9.24 2.76 -14.63
CA PHE A 187 9.79 1.97 -15.73
C PHE A 187 9.52 2.61 -17.09
N ALA A 188 8.33 3.21 -17.29
CA ALA A 188 8.02 3.98 -18.50
C ALA A 188 8.98 5.16 -18.69
N ALA A 189 9.24 5.92 -17.62
CA ALA A 189 10.18 7.05 -17.67
C ALA A 189 11.64 6.64 -17.93
N ALA A 190 11.98 5.36 -17.70
CA ALA A 190 13.29 4.79 -17.97
C ALA A 190 13.36 3.99 -19.29
N ASP A 191 12.27 3.92 -20.06
CA ASP A 191 12.15 3.12 -21.29
C ASP A 191 12.35 1.60 -21.08
N LEU A 192 12.00 1.10 -19.89
CA LEU A 192 12.24 -0.28 -19.44
C LEU A 192 10.96 -1.12 -19.32
N LEU A 193 9.84 -0.74 -19.93
CA LEU A 193 8.57 -1.46 -19.74
C LEU A 193 8.56 -2.88 -20.31
N SER A 194 9.47 -3.16 -21.25
CA SER A 194 9.71 -4.51 -21.75
C SER A 194 10.06 -5.49 -20.62
N LEU A 195 10.70 -5.04 -19.54
CA LEU A 195 10.99 -5.84 -18.34
C LEU A 195 9.73 -6.25 -17.57
N LEU A 196 8.65 -5.47 -17.72
CA LEU A 196 7.33 -5.74 -17.14
C LEU A 196 6.44 -6.54 -18.10
N GLY A 197 6.96 -6.97 -19.25
CA GLY A 197 6.20 -7.66 -20.30
C GLY A 197 5.26 -6.74 -21.09
N LEU A 198 5.50 -5.43 -21.07
CA LEU A 198 4.71 -4.44 -21.79
C LEU A 198 5.51 -3.82 -22.95
N SER A 199 4.82 -3.39 -23.99
CA SER A 199 5.40 -2.59 -25.07
C SER A 199 5.58 -1.13 -24.64
N ASN A 200 6.58 -0.46 -25.21
CA ASN A 200 6.86 0.96 -24.96
C ASN A 200 5.93 1.91 -25.76
N ASP A 201 4.87 1.39 -26.40
CA ASP A 201 3.92 2.24 -27.11
C ASP A 201 2.96 2.92 -26.13
N ARG A 202 2.68 4.20 -26.40
CA ARG A 202 1.88 5.06 -25.51
C ARG A 202 0.47 4.50 -25.25
N LEU A 203 -0.13 3.88 -26.26
CA LEU A 203 -1.48 3.33 -26.15
C LEU A 203 -1.53 2.19 -25.14
N SER A 204 -0.60 1.23 -25.21
CA SER A 204 -0.50 0.11 -24.29
C SER A 204 -0.26 0.56 -22.84
N ILE A 205 0.60 1.57 -22.65
CA ILE A 205 0.88 2.15 -21.33
C ILE A 205 -0.39 2.79 -20.75
N ASP A 206 -1.03 3.66 -21.52
CA ASP A 206 -2.19 4.40 -21.05
C ASP A 206 -3.40 3.48 -20.84
N TRP A 207 -3.53 2.43 -21.65
CA TRP A 207 -4.51 1.37 -21.42
C TRP A 207 -4.26 0.66 -20.08
N LYS A 208 -3.01 0.28 -19.79
CA LYS A 208 -2.67 -0.37 -18.51
C LYS A 208 -2.95 0.54 -17.31
N LYS A 209 -2.68 1.84 -17.42
CA LYS A 209 -3.03 2.83 -16.38
C LYS A 209 -4.53 2.89 -16.13
N ILE A 210 -5.33 2.91 -17.21
CA ILE A 210 -6.81 2.90 -17.13
C ILE A 210 -7.32 1.61 -16.49
N ASP A 211 -6.74 0.46 -16.83
CA ASP A 211 -7.13 -0.83 -16.24
C ASP A 211 -6.84 -0.88 -14.74
N ILE A 212 -5.68 -0.38 -14.30
CA ILE A 212 -5.37 -0.26 -12.85
C ILE A 212 -6.39 0.65 -12.16
N ALA A 213 -6.73 1.79 -12.77
CA ALA A 213 -7.73 2.70 -12.20
C ALA A 213 -9.14 2.09 -12.17
N HIS A 214 -9.47 1.23 -13.14
CA HIS A 214 -10.71 0.48 -13.16
C HIS A 214 -10.80 -0.46 -11.96
N GLU A 215 -9.74 -1.21 -11.67
CA GLU A 215 -9.69 -2.11 -10.51
C GLU A 215 -9.83 -1.35 -9.19
N VAL A 216 -9.19 -0.18 -9.08
CA VAL A 216 -9.33 0.69 -7.91
C VAL A 216 -10.78 1.17 -7.77
N LEU A 217 -11.44 1.55 -8.87
CA LEU A 217 -12.84 1.96 -8.83
C LEU A 217 -13.77 0.81 -8.42
N ASN A 218 -13.49 -0.41 -8.87
CA ASN A 218 -14.24 -1.60 -8.44
C ASN A 218 -14.02 -1.90 -6.96
N LEU A 219 -12.79 -1.73 -6.46
CA LEU A 219 -12.49 -1.80 -5.04
C LEU A 219 -13.32 -0.78 -4.25
N MET A 220 -13.35 0.48 -4.68
CA MET A 220 -14.11 1.53 -4.00
C MET A 220 -15.63 1.25 -3.94
N LYS A 221 -16.16 0.59 -4.97
CA LYS A 221 -17.58 0.18 -5.01
C LYS A 221 -17.93 -0.98 -4.09
N THR A 222 -16.97 -1.86 -3.84
CA THR A 222 -17.20 -3.10 -3.06
C THR A 222 -16.92 -2.92 -1.57
N VAL A 223 -15.97 -2.04 -1.21
CA VAL A 223 -15.59 -1.81 0.17
C VAL A 223 -16.59 -0.87 0.87
N PRO A 224 -17.04 -1.19 2.10
CA PRO A 224 -17.86 -0.29 2.89
C PRO A 224 -17.17 1.07 3.11
N LEU A 225 -17.90 2.17 2.94
CA LEU A 225 -17.35 3.52 3.07
C LEU A 225 -16.62 3.75 4.40
N GLN A 226 -17.12 3.18 5.50
CA GLN A 226 -16.48 3.24 6.82
C GLN A 226 -15.05 2.67 6.83
N ALA A 227 -14.81 1.59 6.09
CA ALA A 227 -13.48 0.99 5.98
C ALA A 227 -12.55 1.85 5.12
N LEU A 228 -13.08 2.47 4.06
CA LEU A 228 -12.31 3.43 3.25
C LEU A 228 -11.88 4.64 4.11
N HIS A 229 -12.78 5.20 4.93
CA HIS A 229 -12.44 6.30 5.84
C HIS A 229 -11.38 5.92 6.89
N ALA A 230 -11.39 4.68 7.37
CA ALA A 230 -10.40 4.24 8.35
C ALA A 230 -8.95 4.23 7.80
N ASN A 231 -8.78 4.19 6.48
CA ASN A 231 -7.46 4.36 5.86
C ASN A 231 -6.97 5.82 5.87
N GLY A 232 -7.86 6.77 6.16
CA GLY A 232 -7.54 8.19 6.33
C GLY A 232 -6.85 8.84 5.14
N GLU A 233 -6.09 9.89 5.43
CA GLU A 233 -5.37 10.69 4.44
C GLU A 233 -4.40 9.87 3.56
N PRO A 234 -3.63 8.89 4.09
CA PRO A 234 -2.78 8.05 3.23
C PRO A 234 -3.55 7.27 2.16
N GLY A 235 -4.80 6.90 2.42
CA GLY A 235 -5.68 6.29 1.42
C GLY A 235 -6.14 7.32 0.36
N ALA A 236 -6.54 8.51 0.81
CA ALA A 236 -6.95 9.59 -0.08
C ALA A 236 -5.81 10.03 -1.03
N GLU A 237 -4.57 10.15 -0.53
CA GLU A 237 -3.41 10.52 -1.36
C GLU A 237 -3.12 9.51 -2.47
N LYS A 238 -3.24 8.21 -2.20
CA LYS A 238 -3.10 7.16 -3.22
C LYS A 238 -4.16 7.29 -4.31
N LEU A 239 -5.40 7.60 -3.92
CA LEU A 239 -6.47 7.87 -4.86
C LEU A 239 -6.20 9.15 -5.68
N ARG A 240 -5.70 10.22 -5.06
CA ARG A 240 -5.30 11.45 -5.78
C ARG A 240 -4.21 11.16 -6.82
N TYR A 241 -3.21 10.35 -6.47
CA TYR A 241 -2.16 9.94 -7.42
C TYR A 241 -2.73 9.20 -8.63
N ILE A 242 -3.66 8.26 -8.41
CA ILE A 242 -4.31 7.51 -9.51
C ILE A 242 -5.15 8.46 -10.38
N CYS A 243 -5.89 9.38 -9.76
CA CYS A 243 -6.64 10.41 -10.48
C CYS A 243 -5.72 11.32 -11.31
N ALA A 244 -4.58 11.76 -10.76
CA ALA A 244 -3.59 12.55 -11.48
C ALA A 244 -3.03 11.79 -12.69
N THR A 245 -2.73 10.50 -12.52
CA THR A 245 -2.29 9.64 -13.63
C THR A 245 -3.35 9.54 -14.74
N LEU A 246 -4.64 9.45 -14.39
CA LEU A 246 -5.72 9.48 -15.39
C LEU A 246 -5.84 10.83 -16.10
N LEU A 247 -5.57 11.95 -15.43
CA LEU A 247 -5.54 13.26 -16.06
C LEU A 247 -4.41 13.35 -17.10
N GLU A 248 -3.23 12.81 -16.79
CA GLU A 248 -2.12 12.73 -17.76
C GLU A 248 -2.51 11.91 -19.00
N VAL A 249 -3.18 10.77 -18.80
CA VAL A 249 -3.73 9.96 -19.90
C VAL A 249 -4.72 10.77 -20.74
N MET A 250 -5.62 11.52 -20.09
CA MET A 250 -6.62 12.35 -20.77
C MET A 250 -6.03 13.52 -21.56
N GLN A 251 -4.91 14.08 -21.10
CA GLN A 251 -4.21 15.17 -21.80
C GLN A 251 -3.39 14.65 -22.98
N GLY A 252 -2.95 13.39 -22.90
CA GLY A 252 -1.99 12.81 -23.82
C GLY A 252 -2.56 12.03 -24.99
N GLN A 253 -3.84 11.68 -24.96
CA GLN A 253 -4.42 10.68 -25.86
C GLN A 253 -5.36 11.30 -26.89
N GLU A 254 -5.22 10.85 -28.14
CA GLU A 254 -6.11 11.23 -29.25
C GLU A 254 -7.25 10.22 -29.45
N SER A 255 -7.08 8.99 -28.94
CA SER A 255 -8.09 7.94 -29.08
C SER A 255 -9.33 8.25 -28.25
N VAL A 256 -10.46 8.45 -28.95
CA VAL A 256 -11.77 8.75 -28.35
C VAL A 256 -12.19 7.69 -27.33
N GLN A 257 -11.88 6.41 -27.58
CA GLN A 257 -12.26 5.31 -26.70
C GLN A 257 -11.46 5.32 -25.39
N VAL A 258 -10.16 5.58 -25.49
CA VAL A 258 -9.26 5.71 -24.33
C VAL A 258 -9.68 6.89 -23.47
N LEU A 259 -9.94 8.05 -24.10
CA LEU A 259 -10.42 9.25 -23.43
C LEU A 259 -11.76 9.03 -22.71
N ALA A 260 -12.73 8.38 -23.36
CA ALA A 260 -14.03 8.10 -22.76
C ALA A 260 -13.91 7.21 -21.52
N ARG A 261 -13.08 6.16 -21.60
CA ARG A 261 -12.85 5.22 -20.48
C ARG A 261 -12.09 5.90 -19.33
N ALA A 262 -11.04 6.65 -19.63
CA ALA A 262 -10.29 7.43 -18.64
C ALA A 262 -11.19 8.43 -17.90
N LYS A 263 -12.00 9.21 -18.64
CA LYS A 263 -12.98 10.15 -18.05
C LYS A 263 -13.96 9.44 -17.12
N LYS A 264 -14.56 8.32 -17.56
CA LYS A 264 -15.51 7.55 -16.76
C LYS A 264 -14.89 7.10 -15.43
N HIS A 265 -13.66 6.60 -15.44
CA HIS A 265 -13.00 6.13 -14.23
C HIS A 265 -12.53 7.29 -13.35
N PHE A 266 -12.02 8.37 -13.95
CA PHE A 266 -11.61 9.58 -13.24
C PHE A 266 -12.77 10.18 -12.44
N PHE A 267 -13.92 10.43 -13.09
CA PHE A 267 -15.08 11.01 -12.39
C PHE A 267 -15.63 10.06 -11.31
N GLY A 268 -15.60 8.75 -11.56
CA GLY A 268 -15.98 7.76 -10.55
C GLY A 268 -15.08 7.83 -9.31
N LEU A 269 -13.76 7.89 -9.48
CA LEU A 269 -12.81 7.99 -8.37
C LEU A 269 -12.87 9.36 -7.67
N LEU A 270 -13.13 10.43 -8.42
CA LEU A 270 -13.30 11.78 -7.87
C LEU A 270 -14.52 11.88 -6.94
N ASP A 271 -15.62 11.19 -7.26
CA ASP A 271 -16.78 11.07 -6.36
C ASP A 271 -16.40 10.40 -5.02
N TYR A 272 -15.61 9.33 -5.05
CA TYR A 272 -15.14 8.71 -3.81
C TYR A 272 -14.20 9.63 -3.04
N LEU A 273 -13.29 10.34 -3.70
CA LEU A 273 -12.42 11.33 -3.06
C LEU A 273 -13.21 12.43 -2.35
N SER A 274 -14.27 12.95 -2.99
CA SER A 274 -15.11 13.99 -2.38
C SER A 274 -15.84 13.49 -1.13
N ARG A 275 -16.37 12.27 -1.18
CA ARG A 275 -17.03 11.60 -0.05
C ARG A 275 -16.07 11.29 1.10
N LEU A 276 -14.82 10.93 0.77
CA LEU A 276 -13.78 10.72 1.78
C LEU A 276 -13.43 12.01 2.52
N ASN A 277 -13.39 13.14 1.81
CA ASN A 277 -13.12 14.46 2.39
C ASN A 277 -14.31 15.01 3.21
N SER A 278 -15.55 14.83 2.74
CA SER A 278 -16.73 15.43 3.39
C SER A 278 -16.97 14.89 4.80
N GLN A 279 -16.88 13.58 5.02
CA GLN A 279 -17.11 13.02 6.36
C GLN A 279 -15.95 13.31 7.33
N VAL A 280 -14.72 13.49 6.83
CA VAL A 280 -13.58 13.93 7.67
C VAL A 280 -13.79 15.38 8.08
N SER A 281 -14.26 16.23 7.16
CA SER A 281 -14.68 17.60 7.46
C SER A 281 -15.81 17.65 8.49
N ASP A 282 -16.85 16.82 8.34
CA ASP A 282 -17.98 16.76 9.29
C ASP A 282 -17.56 16.26 10.67
N LYS A 283 -16.64 15.29 10.74
CA LYS A 283 -16.08 14.81 12.02
C LYS A 283 -15.21 15.86 12.69
N LEU A 284 -14.39 16.59 11.91
CA LEU A 284 -13.58 17.69 12.43
C LEU A 284 -14.46 18.84 12.93
N ALA A 285 -15.49 19.23 12.18
CA ALA A 285 -16.46 20.26 12.60
C ALA A 285 -17.12 19.92 13.95
N ARG A 286 -17.57 18.66 14.12
CA ARG A 286 -18.17 18.19 15.38
C ARG A 286 -17.17 18.12 16.55
N LEU A 287 -15.88 17.88 16.26
CA LEU A 287 -14.83 17.91 17.29
C LEU A 287 -14.55 19.35 17.74
N TYR A 288 -14.55 20.32 16.83
CA TYR A 288 -14.42 21.74 17.19
C TYR A 288 -15.64 22.25 18.00
N GLU A 289 -16.86 21.88 17.61
CA GLU A 289 -18.09 22.23 18.34
C GLU A 289 -18.13 21.64 19.77
N THR A 290 -17.59 20.45 19.98
CA THR A 290 -17.52 19.83 21.32
C THR A 290 -16.41 20.43 22.20
N THR A 291 -15.38 21.03 21.60
CA THR A 291 -14.30 21.69 22.34
C THR A 291 -14.70 23.10 22.79
N GLU A 292 -15.49 23.81 21.99
CA GLU A 292 -16.05 25.12 22.35
C GLU A 292 -17.19 25.05 23.38
N ALA A 293 -17.96 23.95 23.42
CA ALA A 293 -18.98 23.73 24.45
C ALA A 293 -18.43 23.33 25.83
N SER A 294 -17.10 23.17 25.95
CA SER A 294 -16.40 22.77 27.17
C SER A 294 -15.57 23.91 27.81
N SER A 295 -15.69 25.12 27.27
CA SER A 295 -15.00 26.36 27.72
C SER A 295 -16.00 27.33 28.32
#